data_AF-A0A962X7P5-F1
#
_entry.id   AF-A0A962X7P5-F1
#
_cell.length_a   1.000
_cell.length_b   1.000
_cell.length_c   1.000
_cell.angle_alpha   90.00
_cell.angle_beta   90.00
_cell.angle_gamma   90.00
#
_symmetry.space_group_name_H-M   'P 1'
#
loop_
_entity.id
_entity.type
_entity.pdbx_description
1 polymer ?
#
loop_
_entity_poly.entity_id
_entity_poly.type
_entity_poly.pdbx_seq_one_letter_code
_entity_poly.pdbx_strand_id
1 'polypeptide(L)'
;MNEAQPGLSAHPQQWPKALFSVALLFSIFQIVTAAYHPVSTQVLRAGHVGFLLMLIFLSVPGRGHGQPWPPLAWLLALAGIGTALYQWLFEADLIQRSGELTDADRIVGLILIALVFEAARRVMGAALPIICGLFLAYGLFGQYLPGDLAHRGYGLDQIVNQLSFGTEGLYGAPTYVSATYIFLFILFGSFLEQAGMIKLFTDFALGLFGHRLGGPAKVSVFSSALMGTITGSGVANVVTTGQFTIPLMKRFGYSPAFAGGVEATASMGSQLMPPVMGAVAFIMAETLNVPYVEVAMAALIPALLYFGSVFWMVHLEARRAGLEGLPKAQCPNPWAAVRERGYLLIPLVVLVGLLFSGRTPLFSGTVGLALTAIVILGSALILPISSFGLRLVFWVALGILCAGF
;
A
#
# COMPACT_ATOMS: atom_id res chain seq x y z
N MET A 1 -15.12 -15.03 17.32
CA MET A 1 -13.79 -15.62 17.15
C MET A 1 -12.87 -14.49 16.71
N ASN A 2 -11.93 -14.10 17.56
CA ASN A 2 -10.94 -13.06 17.24
C ASN A 2 -9.99 -13.63 16.19
N GLU A 3 -10.13 -13.22 14.94
CA GLU A 3 -9.07 -13.37 13.94
C GLU A 3 -7.95 -12.41 14.32
N ALA A 4 -6.99 -12.90 15.09
CA ALA A 4 -5.76 -12.17 15.38
C ALA A 4 -5.00 -11.99 14.06
N GLN A 5 -4.75 -10.73 13.69
CA GLN A 5 -4.01 -10.37 12.48
C GLN A 5 -2.64 -11.06 12.46
N PRO A 6 -2.18 -11.56 11.31
CA PRO A 6 -0.79 -11.97 11.16
C PRO A 6 0.13 -10.74 11.24
N GLY A 7 0.90 -10.63 12.33
CA GLY A 7 1.81 -9.52 12.59
C GLY A 7 1.62 -8.92 13.99
N LEU A 8 2.47 -7.95 14.35
CA LEU A 8 2.36 -7.23 15.62
C LEU A 8 1.02 -6.47 15.69
N SER A 9 0.01 -7.07 16.33
CA SER A 9 -1.30 -6.47 16.64
C SER A 9 -1.22 -5.38 17.73
N ALA A 10 -0.05 -4.77 17.88
CA ALA A 10 0.38 -4.05 19.06
C ALA A 10 0.45 -2.54 18.77
N HIS A 11 0.03 -1.73 19.75
CA HIS A 11 0.13 -0.27 19.72
C HIS A 11 1.57 0.16 19.35
N PRO A 12 1.84 1.30 18.67
CA PRO A 12 3.20 1.69 18.28
C PRO A 12 4.25 1.68 19.41
N GLN A 13 3.82 1.86 20.67
CA GLN A 13 4.67 1.80 21.88
C GLN A 13 5.12 0.37 22.24
N GLN A 14 4.47 -0.66 21.69
CA GLN A 14 4.74 -2.07 21.90
C GLN A 14 5.55 -2.70 20.76
N TRP A 15 5.91 -1.91 19.73
CA TRP A 15 6.79 -2.37 18.67
C TRP A 15 8.22 -2.54 19.20
N PRO A 16 8.93 -3.62 18.82
CA PRO A 16 10.35 -3.73 19.12
C PRO A 16 11.07 -2.49 18.57
N LYS A 17 11.86 -1.80 19.41
CA LYS A 17 12.60 -0.58 19.02
C LYS A 17 13.37 -0.76 17.71
N ALA A 18 13.90 -1.97 17.49
CA ALA A 18 14.61 -2.32 16.27
C ALA A 18 13.71 -2.27 15.01
N LEU A 19 12.48 -2.78 15.07
CA LEU A 19 11.56 -2.73 13.92
C LEU A 19 11.21 -1.29 13.55
N PHE A 20 10.98 -0.45 14.56
CA PHE A 20 10.78 0.98 14.36
C PHE A 20 12.00 1.64 13.70
N SER A 21 13.21 1.37 14.22
CA SER A 21 14.45 1.90 13.62
C SER A 21 14.63 1.46 12.17
N VAL A 22 14.35 0.20 11.85
CA VAL A 22 14.39 -0.31 10.47
C VAL A 22 13.38 0.40 9.57
N ALA A 23 12.13 0.55 10.01
CA ALA A 23 11.10 1.24 9.24
C ALA A 23 11.44 2.72 9.01
N LEU A 24 12.02 3.37 10.03
CA LEU A 24 12.51 4.74 9.94
C LEU A 24 13.67 4.85 8.94
N LEU A 25 14.67 3.97 9.03
CA LEU A 25 15.80 3.94 8.09
C LEU A 25 15.34 3.68 6.66
N PHE A 26 14.39 2.76 6.46
CA PHE A 26 13.81 2.50 5.15
C PHE A 26 13.08 3.73 4.60
N SER A 27 12.29 4.41 5.44
CA SER A 27 11.58 5.62 5.04
C SER A 27 12.54 6.76 4.68
N ILE A 28 13.60 6.95 5.48
CA ILE A 28 14.65 7.94 5.19
C ILE A 28 15.35 7.60 3.88
N PHE A 29 15.76 6.34 3.69
CA PHE A 29 16.38 5.87 2.46
C PHE A 29 15.53 6.22 1.24
N GLN A 30 14.24 5.87 1.27
CA GLN A 30 13.31 6.10 0.16
C GLN A 30 13.03 7.58 -0.10
N ILE A 31 12.88 8.40 0.94
CA ILE A 31 12.67 9.84 0.78
C ILE A 31 13.92 10.51 0.20
N VAL A 32 15.11 10.16 0.70
CA VAL A 32 16.37 10.71 0.21
C VAL A 32 16.64 10.30 -1.23
N THR A 33 16.40 9.03 -1.58
CA THR A 33 16.60 8.56 -2.96
C THR A 33 15.58 9.14 -3.92
N ALA A 34 14.34 9.36 -3.48
CA ALA A 34 13.33 10.06 -4.26
C ALA A 34 13.64 11.55 -4.47
N ALA A 35 14.28 12.21 -3.51
CA ALA A 35 14.58 13.64 -3.57
C ALA A 35 15.87 13.98 -4.32
N TYR A 36 16.92 13.17 -4.15
CA TYR A 36 18.28 13.51 -4.63
C TYR A 36 18.85 12.52 -5.65
N HIS A 37 18.24 11.35 -5.84
CA HIS A 37 18.73 10.29 -6.73
C HIS A 37 20.26 10.00 -6.61
N PRO A 38 20.79 9.74 -5.40
CA PRO A 38 22.24 9.64 -5.19
C PRO A 38 22.84 8.29 -5.63
N VAL A 39 22.01 7.33 -6.02
CA VAL A 39 22.41 5.95 -6.33
C VAL A 39 21.79 5.51 -7.65
N SER A 40 22.38 4.48 -8.28
CA SER A 40 21.84 3.89 -9.49
C SER A 40 20.45 3.25 -9.25
N THR A 41 19.72 3.03 -10.35
CA THR A 41 18.40 2.38 -10.29
C THR A 41 18.49 0.95 -9.78
N GLN A 42 19.58 0.23 -10.08
CA GLN A 42 19.81 -1.13 -9.60
C GLN A 42 20.00 -1.15 -8.09
N VAL A 43 20.85 -0.26 -7.55
CA VAL A 43 21.08 -0.15 -6.11
C VAL A 43 19.83 0.30 -5.37
N LEU A 44 19.04 1.20 -5.96
CA LEU A 44 17.73 1.59 -5.40
C LEU A 44 16.79 0.38 -5.27
N ARG A 45 16.64 -0.42 -6.35
CA ARG A 45 15.79 -1.62 -6.36
C ARG A 45 16.28 -2.67 -5.34
N ALA A 46 17.59 -2.91 -5.30
CA ALA A 46 18.21 -3.83 -4.36
C ALA A 46 18.00 -3.39 -2.91
N GLY A 47 18.30 -2.13 -2.60
CA GLY A 47 18.06 -1.54 -1.28
C GLY A 47 16.60 -1.64 -0.86
N HIS A 48 15.67 -1.30 -1.75
CA HIS A 48 14.23 -1.40 -1.49
C HIS A 48 13.79 -2.82 -1.12
N VAL A 49 14.18 -3.83 -1.90
CA VAL A 49 13.88 -5.24 -1.59
C VAL A 49 14.56 -5.69 -0.29
N GLY A 50 15.82 -5.30 -0.06
CA GLY A 50 16.55 -5.64 1.16
C GLY A 50 15.87 -5.11 2.43
N PHE A 51 15.43 -3.85 2.41
CA PHE A 51 14.66 -3.26 3.51
C PHE A 51 13.29 -3.94 3.69
N LEU A 52 12.58 -4.25 2.60
CA LEU A 52 11.31 -4.97 2.69
C LEU A 52 11.48 -6.37 3.29
N LEU A 53 12.49 -7.13 2.89
CA LEU A 53 12.81 -8.44 3.48
C LEU A 53 13.12 -8.30 4.97
N MET A 54 13.94 -7.31 5.35
CA MET A 54 14.26 -7.04 6.75
C MET A 54 13.02 -6.70 7.57
N LEU A 55 12.12 -5.84 7.06
CA LEU A 55 10.85 -5.54 7.72
C LEU A 55 9.97 -6.77 7.87
N ILE A 56 9.76 -7.53 6.79
CA ILE A 56 8.89 -8.72 6.78
C ILE A 56 9.38 -9.77 7.78
N PHE A 57 10.68 -10.07 7.82
CA PHE A 57 11.18 -11.11 8.73
C PHE A 57 11.16 -10.70 10.20
N LEU A 58 11.29 -9.41 10.49
CA LEU A 58 11.18 -8.86 11.85
C LEU A 58 9.74 -8.66 12.32
N SER A 59 8.77 -8.51 11.40
CA SER A 59 7.37 -8.24 11.74
C SER A 59 6.43 -9.44 11.58
N VAL A 60 6.72 -10.38 10.67
CA VAL A 60 5.82 -11.49 10.31
C VAL A 60 6.42 -12.85 10.70
N PRO A 61 5.74 -13.62 11.56
CA PRO A 61 6.22 -14.94 11.99
C PRO A 61 6.24 -15.93 10.81
N GLY A 62 7.09 -16.96 10.91
CA GLY A 62 7.13 -18.02 9.89
C GLY A 62 5.85 -18.85 9.81
N ARG A 63 5.19 -19.09 10.95
CA ARG A 63 3.91 -19.82 11.07
C ARG A 63 3.09 -19.24 12.23
N GLY A 64 1.76 -19.26 12.10
CA GLY A 64 0.83 -18.80 13.12
C GLY A 64 0.73 -17.27 13.23
N HIS A 65 0.16 -16.80 14.34
CA HIS A 65 -0.17 -15.39 14.57
C HIS A 65 0.65 -14.74 15.71
N GLY A 66 1.79 -15.36 16.07
CA GLY A 66 2.65 -14.91 17.16
C GLY A 66 3.75 -13.94 16.70
N GLN A 67 4.66 -13.60 17.62
CA GLN A 67 5.88 -12.86 17.25
C GLN A 67 6.89 -13.79 16.55
N PRO A 68 7.68 -13.28 15.60
CA PRO A 68 8.79 -14.03 15.02
C PRO A 68 9.79 -14.47 16.09
N TRP A 69 10.36 -15.66 15.94
CA TRP A 69 11.44 -16.11 16.81
C TRP A 69 12.70 -15.24 16.58
N PRO A 70 13.17 -14.45 17.58
CA PRO A 70 14.11 -13.36 17.32
C PRO A 70 15.43 -13.75 16.65
N PRO A 71 16.11 -14.86 17.03
CA PRO A 71 17.38 -15.23 16.39
C PRO A 71 17.22 -15.52 14.90
N LEU A 72 16.20 -16.30 14.53
CA LEU A 72 15.92 -16.63 13.13
C LEU A 72 15.41 -15.42 12.35
N ALA A 73 14.58 -14.57 12.98
CA ALA A 73 14.10 -13.34 12.38
C ALA A 73 15.27 -12.42 11.99
N TRP A 74 16.22 -12.20 12.91
CA TRP A 74 17.42 -11.42 12.64
C TRP A 74 18.34 -12.05 11.61
N LEU A 75 18.53 -13.37 11.65
CA LEU A 75 19.34 -14.07 10.65
C LEU A 75 18.79 -13.86 9.24
N LEU A 76 17.48 -14.06 9.04
CA LEU A 76 16.83 -13.86 7.74
C LEU A 76 16.81 -12.38 7.32
N ALA A 77 16.58 -11.47 8.27
CA ALA A 77 16.61 -10.03 8.03
C ALA A 77 18.00 -9.54 7.59
N LEU A 78 19.05 -9.95 8.29
CA LEU A 78 20.43 -9.62 7.98
C LEU A 78 20.89 -10.27 6.67
N ALA A 79 20.44 -11.50 6.37
CA ALA A 79 20.66 -12.11 5.07
C ALA A 79 20.00 -11.30 3.95
N GLY A 80 18.75 -10.85 4.14
CA GLY A 80 18.01 -10.04 3.17
C GLY A 80 18.71 -8.72 2.85
N ILE A 81 19.05 -7.91 3.86
CA ILE A 81 19.81 -6.68 3.63
C ILE A 81 21.23 -6.95 3.12
N GLY A 82 21.83 -8.09 3.49
CA GLY A 82 23.13 -8.53 2.98
C GLY A 82 23.14 -8.74 1.46
N THR A 83 22.05 -9.27 0.89
CA THR A 83 21.93 -9.39 -0.58
C THR A 83 21.90 -8.02 -1.28
N ALA A 84 21.25 -7.02 -0.67
CA ALA A 84 21.21 -5.65 -1.17
C ALA A 84 22.57 -4.94 -1.05
N LEU A 85 23.27 -5.16 0.06
CA LEU A 85 24.64 -4.64 0.26
C LEU A 85 25.61 -5.27 -0.74
N TYR A 86 25.48 -6.56 -1.04
CA TYR A 86 26.28 -7.23 -2.06
C TYR A 86 26.08 -6.59 -3.45
N GLN A 87 24.81 -6.40 -3.84
CA GLN A 87 24.46 -5.69 -5.08
C GLN A 87 25.07 -4.29 -5.16
N TRP A 88 25.04 -3.54 -4.05
CA TRP A 88 25.62 -2.20 -4.00
C TRP A 88 27.15 -2.23 -4.11
N LEU A 89 27.82 -3.03 -3.27
CA LEU A 89 29.29 -3.06 -3.22
C LEU A 89 29.92 -3.58 -4.50
N PHE A 90 29.29 -4.55 -5.16
CA PHE A 90 29.81 -5.20 -6.37
C PHE A 90 29.06 -4.80 -7.64
N GLU A 91 28.31 -3.71 -7.63
CA GLU A 91 27.46 -3.28 -8.76
C GLU A 91 28.23 -3.28 -10.10
N ALA A 92 29.38 -2.59 -10.14
CA ALA A 92 30.19 -2.46 -11.35
C ALA A 92 30.68 -3.82 -11.85
N ASP A 93 31.15 -4.68 -10.94
CA ASP A 93 31.66 -5.98 -11.33
C ASP A 93 30.54 -6.92 -11.79
N LEU A 94 29.37 -6.87 -11.15
CA LEU A 94 28.18 -7.64 -11.53
C LEU A 94 27.69 -7.28 -12.93
N ILE A 95 27.77 -5.99 -13.30
CA ILE A 95 27.47 -5.54 -14.66
C ILE A 95 28.50 -6.09 -15.65
N GLN A 96 29.80 -6.01 -15.32
CA GLN A 96 30.88 -6.45 -16.22
C GLN A 96 30.89 -7.97 -16.46
N ARG A 97 30.53 -8.77 -15.46
CA ARG A 97 30.46 -10.24 -15.55
C ARG A 97 29.05 -10.77 -15.76
N SER A 98 28.14 -9.95 -16.28
CA SER A 98 26.77 -10.37 -16.57
C SER A 98 26.75 -11.63 -17.45
N GLY A 99 26.12 -12.70 -16.96
CA GLY A 99 26.10 -14.01 -17.62
C GLY A 99 27.24 -14.96 -17.23
N GLU A 100 28.27 -14.48 -16.52
CA GLU A 100 29.39 -15.27 -15.99
C GLU A 100 29.45 -15.15 -14.46
N LEU A 101 28.45 -15.71 -13.78
CA LEU A 101 28.34 -15.63 -12.33
C LEU A 101 29.47 -16.38 -11.62
N THR A 102 30.15 -15.69 -10.71
CA THR A 102 31.06 -16.33 -9.73
C THR A 102 30.26 -17.21 -8.77
N ASP A 103 30.94 -18.11 -8.05
CA ASP A 103 30.26 -18.94 -7.04
C ASP A 103 29.62 -18.09 -5.93
N ALA A 104 30.23 -16.96 -5.58
CA ALA A 104 29.66 -16.00 -4.63
C ALA A 104 28.35 -15.38 -5.16
N ASP A 105 28.33 -14.94 -6.42
CA ASP A 105 27.12 -14.38 -7.03
C ASP A 105 25.99 -15.41 -7.07
N ARG A 106 26.30 -16.66 -7.43
CA ARG A 106 25.32 -17.75 -7.44
C ARG A 106 24.71 -17.99 -6.06
N ILE A 107 25.54 -18.04 -5.01
CA ILE A 107 25.08 -18.24 -3.63
C ILE A 107 24.20 -17.09 -3.18
N VAL A 108 24.64 -15.84 -3.36
CA VAL A 108 23.88 -14.64 -2.98
C VAL A 108 22.56 -14.58 -3.74
N GLY A 109 22.58 -14.88 -5.03
CA GLY A 109 21.39 -14.91 -5.87
C GLY A 109 20.37 -15.97 -5.44
N LEU A 110 20.83 -17.17 -5.08
CA LEU A 110 19.97 -18.23 -4.53
C LEU A 110 19.38 -17.86 -3.16
N ILE A 111 20.18 -17.23 -2.29
CA ILE A 111 19.71 -16.72 -1.00
C ILE A 111 18.60 -15.69 -1.23
N LEU A 112 18.80 -14.73 -2.14
CA LEU A 112 17.78 -13.72 -2.45
C LEU A 112 16.46 -14.37 -2.93
N ILE A 113 16.53 -15.31 -3.87
CA ILE A 113 15.34 -16.02 -4.38
C ILE A 113 14.62 -16.75 -3.24
N ALA A 114 15.37 -17.50 -2.42
CA ALA A 114 14.80 -18.24 -1.29
C ALA A 114 14.14 -17.32 -0.24
N LEU A 115 14.79 -16.20 0.08
CA LEU A 115 14.26 -15.20 1.00
C LEU A 115 12.99 -14.55 0.46
N VAL A 116 12.94 -14.21 -0.84
CA VAL A 116 11.73 -13.65 -1.46
C VAL A 116 10.59 -14.67 -1.44
N PHE A 117 10.85 -15.94 -1.74
CA PHE A 117 9.83 -17.00 -1.65
C PHE A 117 9.28 -17.16 -0.25
N GLU A 118 10.16 -17.18 0.76
CA GLU A 118 9.75 -17.30 2.16
C GLU A 118 9.03 -16.05 2.65
N ALA A 119 9.46 -14.85 2.25
CA ALA A 119 8.76 -13.59 2.55
C ALA A 119 7.37 -13.56 1.91
N ALA A 120 7.25 -13.94 0.63
CA ALA A 120 5.99 -14.05 -0.07
C ALA A 120 5.06 -15.06 0.61
N ARG A 121 5.59 -16.21 1.06
CA ARG A 121 4.81 -17.21 1.82
C ARG A 121 4.26 -16.66 3.13
N ARG A 122 5.06 -15.88 3.87
CA ARG A 122 4.66 -15.28 5.15
C ARG A 122 3.57 -14.23 4.99
N VAL A 123 3.64 -13.42 3.94
CA VAL A 123 2.73 -12.29 3.72
C VAL A 123 1.47 -12.71 2.95
N MET A 124 1.62 -13.52 1.89
CA MET A 124 0.55 -13.84 0.93
C MET A 124 0.06 -15.29 1.04
N GLY A 125 0.65 -16.10 1.94
CA GLY A 125 0.36 -17.53 2.05
C GLY A 125 1.09 -18.38 1.01
N ALA A 126 0.85 -19.69 1.03
CA ALA A 126 1.60 -20.65 0.21
C ALA A 126 1.25 -20.61 -1.29
N ALA A 127 0.08 -20.09 -1.68
CA ALA A 127 -0.40 -20.13 -3.05
C ALA A 127 0.55 -19.44 -4.04
N LEU A 128 0.98 -18.21 -3.75
CA LEU A 128 1.85 -17.43 -4.64
C LEU A 128 3.24 -18.09 -4.81
N PRO A 129 3.98 -18.46 -3.74
CA PRO A 129 5.24 -19.22 -3.88
C PRO A 129 5.10 -20.54 -4.64
N ILE A 130 3.98 -21.27 -4.47
CA ILE A 130 3.74 -22.51 -5.21
C ILE A 130 3.65 -22.21 -6.71
N ILE A 131 2.85 -21.21 -7.11
CA ILE A 131 2.71 -20.82 -8.52
C ILE A 131 4.06 -20.39 -9.09
N CYS A 132 4.79 -19.52 -8.40
CA CYS A 132 6.13 -19.10 -8.83
C CYS A 132 7.09 -20.29 -8.94
N GLY A 133 7.06 -21.22 -7.98
CA GLY A 133 7.87 -22.43 -8.00
C GLY A 133 7.56 -23.35 -9.18
N LEU A 134 6.30 -23.46 -9.58
CA LEU A 134 5.89 -24.20 -10.78
C LEU A 134 6.45 -23.56 -12.05
N PHE A 135 6.44 -22.23 -12.17
CA PHE A 135 7.05 -21.54 -13.31
C PHE A 135 8.59 -21.62 -13.33
N LEU A 136 9.24 -21.64 -12.17
CA LEU A 136 10.68 -21.92 -12.09
C LEU A 136 10.99 -23.36 -12.50
N ALA A 137 10.18 -24.32 -12.06
CA ALA A 137 10.29 -25.72 -12.48
C ALA A 137 10.07 -25.84 -14.00
N TYR A 138 9.11 -25.10 -14.56
CA TYR A 138 8.91 -25.02 -16.01
C TYR A 138 10.18 -24.48 -16.71
N GLY A 139 10.77 -23.39 -16.21
CA GLY A 139 12.03 -22.86 -16.76
C GLY A 139 13.20 -23.87 -16.72
N LEU A 140 13.30 -24.69 -15.67
CA LEU A 140 14.36 -25.70 -15.52
C LEU A 140 14.13 -26.99 -16.31
N PHE A 141 12.87 -27.40 -16.43
CA PHE A 141 12.48 -28.74 -16.88
C PHE A 141 11.59 -28.73 -18.13
N GLY A 142 11.40 -27.58 -18.78
CA GLY A 142 10.56 -27.44 -19.96
C GLY A 142 10.96 -28.33 -21.14
N GLN A 143 12.20 -28.82 -21.18
CA GLN A 143 12.69 -29.79 -22.17
C GLN A 143 11.99 -31.15 -22.11
N TYR A 144 11.33 -31.46 -21.00
CA TYR A 144 10.60 -32.71 -20.80
C TYR A 144 9.09 -32.59 -21.09
N LEU A 145 8.60 -31.38 -21.40
CA LEU A 145 7.18 -31.16 -21.70
C LEU A 145 6.88 -31.44 -23.18
N PRO A 146 5.64 -31.87 -23.51
CA PRO A 146 5.25 -32.17 -24.89
C PRO A 146 4.80 -30.94 -25.67
N GLY A 147 4.93 -31.00 -26.99
CA GLY A 147 4.35 -30.04 -27.93
C GLY A 147 4.91 -28.63 -27.76
N ASP A 148 4.04 -27.62 -27.89
CA ASP A 148 4.42 -26.20 -27.86
C ASP A 148 4.88 -25.71 -26.48
N LEU A 149 4.68 -26.51 -25.42
CA LEU A 149 5.20 -26.22 -24.09
C LEU A 149 6.68 -26.62 -23.95
N ALA A 150 7.26 -27.33 -24.92
CA ALA A 150 8.65 -27.74 -24.88
C ALA A 150 9.59 -26.57 -25.18
N HIS A 151 10.66 -26.43 -24.40
CA HIS A 151 11.79 -25.55 -24.72
C HIS A 151 13.10 -26.17 -24.24
N ARG A 152 14.26 -25.62 -24.64
CA ARG A 152 15.59 -26.20 -24.34
C ARG A 152 15.97 -26.37 -22.85
N GLY A 153 15.13 -25.93 -21.91
CA GLY A 153 15.49 -25.72 -20.51
C GLY A 153 16.46 -24.56 -20.31
N TYR A 154 16.43 -23.93 -19.14
CA TYR A 154 17.39 -22.91 -18.75
C TYR A 154 18.33 -23.44 -17.66
N GLY A 155 19.61 -23.08 -17.74
CA GLY A 155 20.58 -23.40 -16.69
C GLY A 155 20.22 -22.70 -15.38
N LEU A 156 20.57 -23.30 -14.24
CA LEU A 156 20.31 -22.70 -12.93
C LEU A 156 21.06 -21.37 -12.77
N ASP A 157 22.28 -21.30 -13.29
CA ASP A 157 23.09 -20.08 -13.39
C ASP A 157 22.37 -18.99 -14.20
N GLN A 158 21.77 -19.34 -15.34
CA GLN A 158 21.03 -18.39 -16.16
C GLN A 158 19.77 -17.87 -15.45
N ILE A 159 19.03 -18.75 -14.76
CA ILE A 159 17.86 -18.38 -13.97
C ILE A 159 18.26 -17.47 -12.81
N VAL A 160 19.33 -17.82 -12.07
CA VAL A 160 19.82 -17.01 -10.95
C VAL A 160 20.32 -15.64 -11.45
N ASN A 161 21.04 -15.60 -12.57
CA ASN A 161 21.49 -14.35 -13.19
C ASN A 161 20.30 -13.45 -13.51
N GLN A 162 19.30 -14.00 -14.22
CA GLN A 162 18.13 -13.25 -14.65
C GLN A 162 17.27 -12.76 -13.49
N LEU A 163 17.00 -13.62 -12.51
CA LEU A 163 16.12 -13.30 -11.39
C LEU A 163 16.76 -12.38 -10.37
N SER A 164 18.03 -12.62 -10.03
CA SER A 164 18.67 -11.97 -8.88
C SER A 164 19.57 -10.80 -9.25
N PHE A 165 19.95 -10.65 -10.52
CA PHE A 165 20.83 -9.57 -10.96
C PHE A 165 20.29 -8.77 -12.15
N GLY A 166 19.38 -9.36 -12.94
CA GLY A 166 18.73 -8.67 -14.06
C GLY A 166 17.57 -7.76 -13.69
N THR A 167 17.14 -6.94 -14.67
CA THR A 167 16.02 -5.99 -14.56
C THR A 167 14.69 -6.55 -15.04
N GLU A 168 14.60 -7.83 -15.39
CA GLU A 168 13.35 -8.54 -15.72
C GLU A 168 12.97 -9.57 -14.65
N GLY A 169 13.75 -9.65 -13.57
CA GLY A 169 13.58 -10.57 -12.47
C GLY A 169 12.98 -9.90 -11.22
N LEU A 170 13.57 -10.18 -10.06
CA LEU A 170 13.19 -9.60 -8.78
C LEU A 170 13.40 -8.08 -8.74
N TYR A 171 14.34 -7.55 -9.52
CA TYR A 171 14.54 -6.12 -9.72
C TYR A 171 13.83 -5.61 -10.98
N GLY A 172 12.69 -6.22 -11.31
CA GLY A 172 11.83 -5.85 -12.43
C GLY A 172 11.22 -4.45 -12.37
N ALA A 173 10.47 -4.12 -13.42
CA ALA A 173 9.60 -2.94 -13.45
C ALA A 173 8.69 -2.83 -12.22
N PRO A 174 8.02 -3.90 -11.70
CA PRO A 174 7.22 -3.78 -10.49
C PRO A 174 8.00 -3.29 -9.27
N THR A 175 9.24 -3.77 -9.09
CA THR A 175 10.11 -3.35 -7.99
C THR A 175 10.60 -1.93 -8.18
N TYR A 176 10.89 -1.51 -9.41
CA TYR A 176 11.25 -0.14 -9.73
C TYR A 176 10.14 0.86 -9.38
N VAL A 177 8.93 0.56 -9.83
CA VAL A 177 7.72 1.32 -9.59
C VAL A 177 7.38 1.34 -8.09
N SER A 178 7.57 0.20 -7.41
CA SER A 178 7.48 0.09 -5.94
C SER A 178 8.45 1.04 -5.22
N ALA A 179 9.72 0.99 -5.62
CA ALA A 179 10.82 1.71 -4.96
C ALA A 179 10.78 3.22 -5.18
N THR A 180 10.19 3.67 -6.29
CA THR A 180 10.17 5.09 -6.66
C THR A 180 8.93 5.80 -6.12
N TYR A 181 7.75 5.54 -6.69
CA TYR A 181 6.57 6.33 -6.41
C TYR A 181 5.49 5.60 -5.60
N ILE A 182 5.29 4.28 -5.74
CA ILE A 182 4.29 3.57 -4.90
C ILE A 182 4.61 3.75 -3.41
N PHE A 183 5.89 3.64 -3.02
CA PHE A 183 6.29 3.84 -1.63
C PHE A 183 5.85 5.22 -1.10
N LEU A 184 6.05 6.28 -1.86
CA LEU A 184 5.67 7.64 -1.45
C LEU A 184 4.16 7.78 -1.26
N PHE A 185 3.36 7.16 -2.13
CA PHE A 185 1.91 7.19 -2.05
C PHE A 185 1.39 6.38 -0.86
N ILE A 186 1.99 5.23 -0.57
CA ILE A 186 1.68 4.44 0.62
C ILE A 186 2.05 5.21 1.89
N LEU A 187 3.23 5.85 1.91
CA LEU A 187 3.67 6.65 3.06
C LEU A 187 2.77 7.88 3.27
N PHE A 188 2.41 8.56 2.19
CA PHE A 188 1.43 9.65 2.19
C PHE A 188 0.08 9.20 2.75
N GLY A 189 -0.44 8.07 2.27
CA GLY A 189 -1.71 7.51 2.72
C GLY A 189 -1.68 7.15 4.20
N SER A 190 -0.60 6.51 4.65
CA SER A 190 -0.39 6.15 6.06
C SER A 190 -0.34 7.39 6.97
N PHE A 191 0.30 8.47 6.54
CA PHE A 191 0.32 9.72 7.30
C PHE A 191 -1.08 10.35 7.38
N LEU A 192 -1.84 10.37 6.29
CA LEU A 192 -3.21 10.90 6.29
C LEU A 192 -4.17 10.07 7.14
N GLU A 193 -4.06 8.75 7.08
CA GLU A 193 -4.80 7.84 7.97
C GLU A 193 -4.55 8.21 9.44
N GLN A 194 -3.28 8.33 9.82
CA GLN A 194 -2.86 8.66 11.18
C GLN A 194 -3.29 10.08 11.60
N ALA A 195 -3.38 11.02 10.66
CA ALA A 195 -3.89 12.37 10.89
C ALA A 195 -5.40 12.42 11.23
N GLY A 196 -6.12 11.31 11.03
CA GLY A 196 -7.54 11.18 11.36
C GLY A 196 -8.46 11.29 10.15
N MET A 197 -7.96 11.02 8.95
CA MET A 197 -8.76 10.99 7.72
C MET A 197 -9.85 9.91 7.75
N ILE A 198 -9.55 8.75 8.36
CA ILE A 198 -10.52 7.64 8.56
C ILE A 198 -11.78 8.16 9.25
N LYS A 199 -11.61 8.97 10.29
CA LYS A 199 -12.74 9.55 11.04
C LYS A 199 -13.52 10.55 10.19
N LEU A 200 -12.84 11.43 9.46
CA LEU A 200 -13.51 12.39 8.57
C LEU A 200 -14.42 11.67 7.56
N PHE A 201 -13.90 10.68 6.85
CA PHE A 201 -14.67 9.96 5.84
C PHE A 201 -15.81 9.13 6.43
N THR A 202 -15.57 8.48 7.57
CA THR A 202 -16.60 7.69 8.25
C THR A 202 -17.73 8.58 8.78
N ASP A 203 -17.42 9.70 9.42
CA ASP A 203 -18.41 10.65 9.92
C ASP A 203 -19.19 11.30 8.78
N PHE A 204 -18.50 11.66 7.69
CA PHE A 204 -19.14 12.20 6.49
C PHE A 204 -20.10 11.19 5.85
N ALA A 205 -19.68 9.93 5.69
CA ALA A 205 -20.50 8.85 5.15
C ALA A 205 -21.72 8.56 6.05
N LEU A 206 -21.52 8.45 7.37
CA LEU A 206 -22.59 8.26 8.35
C LEU A 206 -23.63 9.39 8.29
N GLY A 207 -23.18 10.64 8.20
CA GLY A 207 -24.06 11.80 8.09
C GLY A 207 -24.92 11.80 6.82
N LEU A 208 -24.35 11.40 5.69
CA LEU A 208 -25.05 11.38 4.40
C LEU A 208 -26.00 10.19 4.23
N PHE A 209 -25.55 9.00 4.63
CA PHE A 209 -26.23 7.74 4.29
C PHE A 209 -26.74 6.97 5.48
N GLY A 210 -26.23 7.22 6.68
CA GLY A 210 -26.55 6.43 7.88
C GLY A 210 -28.05 6.35 8.17
N HIS A 211 -28.78 7.44 7.98
CA HIS A 211 -30.22 7.52 8.22
C HIS A 211 -31.10 6.95 7.09
N ARG A 212 -30.51 6.53 5.97
CA ARG A 212 -31.26 6.00 4.82
C ARG A 212 -31.46 4.49 4.96
N LEU A 213 -32.40 3.93 4.18
CA LEU A 213 -32.61 2.47 4.08
C LEU A 213 -31.27 1.76 3.78
N GLY A 214 -30.89 0.79 4.62
CA GLY A 214 -29.60 0.10 4.53
C GLY A 214 -28.39 0.96 4.85
N GLY A 215 -28.58 2.00 5.68
CA GLY A 215 -27.59 3.04 5.96
C GLY A 215 -26.21 2.51 6.35
N PRO A 216 -26.07 1.62 7.35
CA PRO A 216 -24.79 1.04 7.73
C PRO A 216 -23.98 0.41 6.58
N ALA A 217 -24.65 -0.30 5.68
CA ALA A 217 -23.98 -0.93 4.53
C ALA A 217 -23.60 0.12 3.47
N LYS A 218 -24.44 1.13 3.23
CA LYS A 218 -24.11 2.25 2.33
C LYS A 218 -22.93 3.08 2.85
N VAL A 219 -22.84 3.24 4.17
CA VAL A 219 -21.73 3.90 4.85
C VAL A 219 -20.43 3.12 4.65
N SER A 220 -20.46 1.79 4.78
CA SER A 220 -19.32 0.91 4.43
C SER A 220 -18.87 1.16 3.00
N VAL A 221 -19.77 1.02 2.02
CA VAL A 221 -19.43 1.19 0.60
C VAL A 221 -18.84 2.57 0.30
N PHE A 222 -19.46 3.63 0.80
CA PHE A 222 -19.04 5.00 0.51
C PHE A 222 -17.76 5.39 1.26
N SER A 223 -17.61 4.98 2.52
CA SER A 223 -16.37 5.22 3.29
C SER A 223 -15.21 4.46 2.69
N SER A 224 -15.40 3.19 2.31
CA SER A 224 -14.37 2.40 1.62
C SER A 224 -14.00 3.00 0.27
N ALA A 225 -14.95 3.56 -0.49
CA ALA A 225 -14.65 4.28 -1.72
C ALA A 225 -13.73 5.48 -1.45
N LEU A 226 -14.08 6.33 -0.48
CA LEU A 226 -13.26 7.48 -0.11
C LEU A 226 -11.88 7.05 0.41
N MET A 227 -11.82 6.03 1.26
CA MET A 227 -10.57 5.48 1.77
C MET A 227 -9.70 4.93 0.63
N GLY A 228 -10.31 4.28 -0.36
CA GLY A 228 -9.63 3.76 -1.53
C GLY A 228 -8.89 4.83 -2.34
N THR A 229 -9.40 6.07 -2.35
CA THR A 229 -8.72 7.21 -3.00
C THR A 229 -7.35 7.52 -2.37
N ILE A 230 -7.09 7.05 -1.14
CA ILE A 230 -5.89 7.34 -0.36
C ILE A 230 -4.99 6.11 -0.21
N THR A 231 -5.58 4.94 0.06
CA THR A 231 -4.80 3.77 0.46
C THR A 231 -4.44 2.88 -0.71
N GLY A 232 -5.28 2.87 -1.76
CA GLY A 232 -5.11 1.95 -2.89
C GLY A 232 -5.17 0.45 -2.51
N SER A 233 -5.48 0.12 -1.26
CA SER A 233 -5.26 -1.20 -0.69
C SER A 233 -6.52 -1.73 -0.05
N GLY A 234 -7.07 -2.80 -0.63
CA GLY A 234 -8.25 -3.44 -0.07
C GLY A 234 -8.01 -4.05 1.31
N VAL A 235 -6.83 -4.62 1.55
CA VAL A 235 -6.48 -5.18 2.87
C VAL A 235 -6.40 -4.08 3.92
N ALA A 236 -5.74 -2.96 3.61
CA ALA A 236 -5.65 -1.82 4.53
C ALA A 236 -7.04 -1.24 4.82
N ASN A 237 -7.91 -1.16 3.81
CA ASN A 237 -9.27 -0.67 3.97
C ASN A 237 -10.11 -1.59 4.89
N VAL A 238 -10.10 -2.91 4.68
CA VAL A 238 -10.79 -3.86 5.61
C VAL A 238 -10.26 -3.73 7.04
N VAL A 239 -8.95 -3.57 7.21
CA VAL A 239 -8.33 -3.42 8.53
C VAL A 239 -8.72 -2.11 9.22
N THR A 240 -8.97 -1.03 8.46
CA THR A 240 -9.28 0.29 9.00
C THR A 240 -10.78 0.56 9.09
N THR A 241 -11.50 0.52 7.96
CA THR A 241 -12.96 0.74 7.93
C THR A 241 -13.73 -0.47 8.44
N GLY A 242 -13.30 -1.68 8.08
CA GLY A 242 -14.00 -2.93 8.38
C GLY A 242 -14.16 -3.21 9.87
N GLN A 243 -13.19 -2.78 10.69
CA GLN A 243 -13.27 -2.88 12.15
C GLN A 243 -14.49 -2.16 12.73
N PHE A 244 -14.94 -1.09 12.08
CA PHE A 244 -16.11 -0.32 12.51
C PHE A 244 -17.38 -0.72 11.76
N THR A 245 -17.29 -0.88 10.44
CA THR A 245 -18.46 -1.07 9.56
C THR A 245 -19.06 -2.47 9.71
N ILE A 246 -18.25 -3.53 9.87
CA ILE A 246 -18.76 -4.91 10.02
C ILE A 246 -19.59 -5.04 11.31
N PRO A 247 -19.10 -4.62 12.50
CA PRO A 247 -19.92 -4.64 13.71
C PRO A 247 -21.16 -3.75 13.61
N LEU A 248 -21.05 -2.58 12.96
CA LEU A 248 -22.17 -1.68 12.76
C LEU A 248 -23.28 -2.34 11.92
N MET A 249 -22.94 -2.93 10.77
CA MET A 249 -23.91 -3.66 9.93
C MET A 249 -24.59 -4.78 10.72
N LYS A 250 -23.81 -5.58 11.46
CA LYS A 250 -24.34 -6.70 12.26
C LYS A 250 -25.32 -6.25 13.34
N ARG A 251 -25.02 -5.16 14.05
CA ARG A 251 -25.92 -4.57 15.07
C ARG A 251 -27.25 -4.12 14.48
N PHE A 252 -27.27 -3.79 13.20
CA PHE A 252 -28.45 -3.33 12.47
C PHE A 252 -29.17 -4.45 11.71
N GLY A 253 -28.86 -5.71 12.00
CA GLY A 253 -29.62 -6.86 11.50
C GLY A 253 -29.09 -7.48 10.21
N TYR A 254 -27.99 -6.97 9.63
CA TYR A 254 -27.33 -7.68 8.54
C TYR A 254 -26.71 -8.99 9.04
N SER A 255 -26.81 -10.04 8.22
CA SER A 255 -26.17 -11.31 8.54
C SER A 255 -24.64 -11.14 8.60
N PRO A 256 -23.93 -11.87 9.49
CA PRO A 256 -22.48 -11.76 9.60
C PRO A 256 -21.77 -12.05 8.26
N ALA A 257 -22.27 -13.00 7.48
CA ALA A 257 -21.71 -13.34 6.18
C ALA A 257 -21.88 -12.20 5.16
N PHE A 258 -23.06 -11.57 5.12
CA PHE A 258 -23.31 -10.44 4.22
C PHE A 258 -22.46 -9.23 4.61
N ALA A 259 -22.38 -8.90 5.91
CA ALA A 259 -21.56 -7.79 6.39
C ALA A 259 -20.08 -7.96 6.03
N GLY A 260 -19.53 -9.17 6.20
CA GLY A 260 -18.17 -9.49 5.78
C GLY A 260 -17.99 -9.42 4.25
N GLY A 261 -18.96 -9.93 3.49
CA GLY A 261 -18.94 -9.90 2.03
C GLY A 261 -18.99 -8.49 1.44
N VAL A 262 -19.85 -7.62 1.98
CA VAL A 262 -19.95 -6.21 1.56
C VAL A 262 -18.65 -5.49 1.85
N GLU A 263 -18.12 -5.61 3.07
CA GLU A 263 -16.89 -4.92 3.45
C GLU A 263 -15.70 -5.40 2.61
N ALA A 264 -15.56 -6.72 2.42
CA ALA A 264 -14.51 -7.29 1.59
C ALA A 264 -14.61 -6.80 0.14
N THR A 265 -15.81 -6.79 -0.44
CA THR A 265 -16.05 -6.33 -1.82
C THR A 265 -15.77 -4.83 -1.94
N ALA A 266 -16.42 -3.99 -1.11
CA ALA A 266 -16.23 -2.54 -1.14
C ALA A 266 -14.76 -2.15 -0.93
N SER A 267 -14.07 -2.82 -0.01
CA SER A 267 -12.65 -2.58 0.25
C SER A 267 -11.77 -3.00 -0.92
N MET A 268 -12.01 -4.14 -1.56
CA MET A 268 -11.23 -4.54 -2.74
C MET A 268 -11.36 -3.56 -3.91
N GLY A 269 -12.48 -2.85 -4.00
CA GLY A 269 -12.67 -1.72 -4.93
C GLY A 269 -11.64 -0.59 -4.78
N SER A 270 -10.95 -0.49 -3.65
CA SER A 270 -9.86 0.49 -3.42
C SER A 270 -8.74 0.41 -4.45
N GLN A 271 -8.48 -0.79 -4.98
CA GLN A 271 -7.44 -0.98 -5.97
C GLN A 271 -7.76 -0.27 -7.30
N LEU A 272 -9.04 0.02 -7.56
CA LEU A 272 -9.51 0.70 -8.77
C LEU A 272 -9.68 2.21 -8.56
N MET A 273 -9.79 2.67 -7.31
CA MET A 273 -10.23 4.03 -7.01
C MET A 273 -9.10 5.07 -7.19
N PRO A 274 -9.23 6.03 -8.13
CA PRO A 274 -8.27 7.13 -8.26
C PRO A 274 -8.30 8.09 -7.06
N PRO A 275 -7.23 8.87 -6.79
CA PRO A 275 -5.98 9.00 -7.56
C PRO A 275 -4.85 8.07 -7.10
N VAL A 276 -4.94 7.43 -5.92
CA VAL A 276 -3.83 6.59 -5.42
C VAL A 276 -3.86 5.21 -6.06
N MET A 277 -5.03 4.55 -6.14
CA MET A 277 -5.22 3.23 -6.75
C MET A 277 -4.28 2.13 -6.20
N GLY A 278 -4.51 0.89 -6.61
CA GLY A 278 -3.63 -0.23 -6.26
C GLY A 278 -2.32 -0.22 -7.05
N ALA A 279 -1.32 -0.94 -6.54
CA ALA A 279 0.00 -1.14 -7.17
C ALA A 279 -0.09 -1.57 -8.65
N VAL A 280 -1.15 -2.28 -9.03
CA VAL A 280 -1.38 -2.75 -10.41
C VAL A 280 -1.54 -1.59 -11.40
N ALA A 281 -2.18 -0.48 -11.01
CA ALA A 281 -2.38 0.67 -11.90
C ALA A 281 -1.06 1.33 -12.27
N PHE A 282 -0.16 1.42 -11.30
CA PHE A 282 1.20 1.91 -11.48
C PHE A 282 2.04 0.99 -12.38
N ILE A 283 1.97 -0.32 -12.17
CA ILE A 283 2.62 -1.31 -13.04
C ILE A 283 2.06 -1.26 -14.47
N MET A 284 0.75 -1.00 -14.61
CA MET A 284 0.11 -0.86 -15.91
C MET A 284 0.60 0.39 -16.65
N ALA A 285 0.70 1.53 -15.97
CA ALA A 285 1.24 2.76 -16.55
C ALA A 285 2.67 2.56 -17.06
N GLU A 286 3.51 1.89 -16.26
CA GLU A 286 4.89 1.56 -16.61
C GLU A 286 4.97 0.60 -17.81
N THR A 287 4.22 -0.51 -17.76
CA THR A 287 4.23 -1.53 -18.83
C THR A 287 3.71 -0.99 -20.16
N LEU A 288 2.68 -0.14 -20.13
CA LEU A 288 2.11 0.49 -21.32
C LEU A 288 2.90 1.72 -21.79
N ASN A 289 3.85 2.19 -20.97
CA ASN A 289 4.60 3.43 -21.20
C ASN A 289 3.68 4.64 -21.44
N VAL A 290 2.64 4.77 -20.63
CA VAL A 290 1.69 5.89 -20.65
C VAL A 290 1.74 6.65 -19.32
N PRO A 291 1.43 7.95 -19.31
CA PRO A 291 1.29 8.71 -18.07
C PRO A 291 0.27 8.06 -17.12
N TYR A 292 0.63 7.95 -15.83
CA TYR A 292 -0.25 7.39 -14.79
C TYR A 292 -1.65 8.03 -14.76
N VAL A 293 -1.75 9.33 -15.04
CA VAL A 293 -3.02 10.05 -15.06
C VAL A 293 -3.99 9.48 -16.11
N GLU A 294 -3.49 8.96 -17.23
CA GLU A 294 -4.33 8.32 -18.25
C GLU A 294 -4.95 7.03 -17.71
N VAL A 295 -4.16 6.21 -17.02
CA VAL A 295 -4.65 4.99 -16.36
C VAL A 295 -5.66 5.34 -15.27
N ALA A 296 -5.38 6.36 -14.46
CA ALA A 296 -6.27 6.83 -13.41
C ALA A 296 -7.61 7.36 -13.96
N MET A 297 -7.57 8.12 -15.06
CA MET A 297 -8.77 8.60 -15.75
C MET A 297 -9.57 7.44 -16.36
N ALA A 298 -8.90 6.48 -16.99
CA ALA A 298 -9.53 5.30 -17.56
C ALA A 298 -10.22 4.45 -16.47
N ALA A 299 -9.65 4.40 -15.27
CA ALA A 299 -10.20 3.65 -14.15
C ALA A 299 -11.39 4.32 -13.45
N LEU A 300 -11.65 5.61 -13.69
CA LEU A 300 -12.74 6.35 -13.04
C LEU A 300 -14.12 5.72 -13.34
N ILE A 301 -14.38 5.39 -14.61
CA ILE A 301 -15.65 4.78 -15.01
C ILE A 301 -15.81 3.38 -14.38
N PRO A 302 -14.84 2.45 -14.50
CA PRO A 302 -14.87 1.17 -13.77
C PRO A 302 -15.07 1.32 -12.26
N ALA A 303 -14.39 2.27 -11.62
CA ALA A 303 -14.52 2.50 -10.18
C ALA A 303 -15.95 2.95 -9.81
N LEU A 304 -16.52 3.91 -10.55
CA LEU A 304 -17.89 4.36 -10.33
C LEU A 304 -18.92 3.25 -10.54
N LEU A 305 -18.75 2.43 -11.58
CA LEU A 305 -19.61 1.28 -11.83
C LEU A 305 -19.46 0.22 -10.74
N TYR A 306 -18.24 -0.06 -10.29
CA TYR A 306 -17.95 -1.00 -9.23
C TYR A 306 -18.66 -0.59 -7.94
N PHE A 307 -18.36 0.61 -7.42
CA PHE A 307 -18.98 1.09 -6.18
C PHE A 307 -20.48 1.34 -6.33
N GLY A 308 -20.95 1.78 -7.50
CA GLY A 308 -22.36 1.92 -7.80
C GLY A 308 -23.11 0.58 -7.75
N SER A 309 -22.52 -0.48 -8.30
CA SER A 309 -23.09 -1.83 -8.28
C SER A 309 -23.17 -2.39 -6.85
N VAL A 310 -22.12 -2.22 -6.05
CA VAL A 310 -22.10 -2.64 -4.64
C VAL A 310 -23.12 -1.82 -3.84
N PHE A 311 -23.17 -0.51 -4.05
CA PHE A 311 -24.13 0.38 -3.41
C PHE A 311 -25.59 0.01 -3.74
N TRP A 312 -25.85 -0.38 -4.98
CA TRP A 312 -27.16 -0.85 -5.41
C TRP A 312 -27.52 -2.19 -4.77
N MET A 313 -26.58 -3.12 -4.75
CA MET A 313 -26.76 -4.44 -4.14
C MET A 313 -27.10 -4.34 -2.65
N VAL A 314 -26.38 -3.50 -1.89
CA VAL A 314 -26.69 -3.29 -0.46
C VAL A 314 -28.06 -2.63 -0.24
N HIS A 315 -28.50 -1.78 -1.17
CA HIS A 315 -29.82 -1.17 -1.11
C HIS A 315 -30.94 -2.19 -1.34
N LEU A 316 -30.78 -3.07 -2.33
CA LEU A 316 -31.73 -4.13 -2.62
C LEU A 316 -31.83 -5.14 -1.48
N GLU A 317 -30.70 -5.55 -0.90
CA GLU A 317 -30.70 -6.47 0.23
C GLU A 317 -31.35 -5.84 1.46
N ALA A 318 -31.07 -4.57 1.75
CA ALA A 318 -31.72 -3.85 2.85
C ALA A 318 -33.24 -3.86 2.69
N ARG A 319 -33.73 -3.62 1.47
CA ARG A 319 -35.17 -3.63 1.17
C ARG A 319 -35.76 -5.04 1.31
N ARG A 320 -35.06 -6.07 0.84
CA ARG A 320 -35.47 -7.47 0.95
C ARG A 320 -35.57 -7.93 2.40
N ALA A 321 -34.60 -7.54 3.22
CA ALA A 321 -34.51 -7.90 4.63
C ALA A 321 -35.28 -6.95 5.57
N GLY A 322 -35.95 -5.91 5.03
CA GLY A 322 -36.71 -4.94 5.83
C GLY A 322 -35.85 -4.10 6.77
N LEU A 323 -34.58 -3.85 6.41
CA LEU A 323 -33.62 -3.15 7.26
C LEU A 323 -33.72 -1.63 7.11
N GLU A 324 -33.94 -0.94 8.22
CA GLU A 324 -34.04 0.52 8.27
C GLU A 324 -32.68 1.21 8.47
N GLY A 325 -32.69 2.54 8.36
CA GLY A 325 -31.52 3.38 8.64
C GLY A 325 -31.36 3.71 10.12
N LEU A 326 -30.22 4.32 10.47
CA LEU A 326 -29.97 4.91 11.78
C LEU A 326 -30.97 6.04 12.07
N PRO A 327 -31.41 6.22 13.34
CA PRO A 327 -32.09 7.43 13.73
C PRO A 327 -31.24 8.65 13.37
N LYS A 328 -31.83 9.66 12.71
CA LYS A 328 -31.10 10.84 12.22
C LYS A 328 -30.34 11.56 13.34
N ALA A 329 -30.84 11.50 14.59
CA ALA A 329 -30.18 12.07 15.76
C ALA A 329 -28.87 11.38 16.17
N GLN A 330 -28.66 10.12 15.75
CA GLN A 330 -27.43 9.37 15.99
C GLN A 330 -26.41 9.55 14.86
N CYS A 331 -26.81 10.19 13.76
CA CYS A 331 -25.92 10.46 12.64
C CYS A 331 -25.16 11.77 12.89
N PRO A 332 -23.82 11.79 12.72
CA PRO A 332 -23.05 13.03 12.78
C PRO A 332 -23.47 13.99 11.65
N ASN A 333 -23.24 15.28 11.85
CA ASN A 333 -23.45 16.25 10.78
C ASN A 333 -22.26 16.17 9.79
N PRO A 334 -22.48 15.80 8.51
CA PRO A 334 -21.40 15.59 7.56
C PRO A 334 -20.61 16.89 7.30
N TRP A 335 -21.30 18.03 7.26
CA TRP A 335 -20.67 19.33 7.02
C TRP A 335 -19.88 19.83 8.23
N ALA A 336 -20.29 19.46 9.45
CA ALA A 336 -19.50 19.73 10.64
C ALA A 336 -18.18 18.94 10.61
N ALA A 337 -18.23 17.66 10.23
CA ALA A 337 -17.03 16.84 10.06
C ALA A 337 -16.04 17.45 9.05
N VAL A 338 -16.54 17.89 7.89
CA VAL A 338 -15.72 18.60 6.87
C VAL A 338 -15.19 19.94 7.40
N ARG A 339 -15.98 20.70 8.16
CA ARG A 339 -15.49 21.95 8.76
C ARG A 339 -14.38 21.72 9.79
N GLU A 340 -14.47 20.66 10.57
CA GLU A 340 -13.50 20.34 11.62
C GLU A 340 -12.21 19.71 11.08
N ARG A 341 -12.31 18.84 10.07
CA ARG A 341 -11.19 18.00 9.59
C ARG A 341 -10.89 18.15 8.10
N GLY A 342 -11.65 18.96 7.36
CA GLY A 342 -11.51 19.13 5.92
C GLY A 342 -10.15 19.69 5.47
N TYR A 343 -9.38 20.30 6.38
CA TYR A 343 -7.99 20.68 6.11
C TYR A 343 -7.10 19.48 5.74
N LEU A 344 -7.45 18.26 6.19
CA LEU A 344 -6.75 17.03 5.80
C LEU A 344 -6.94 16.68 4.32
N LEU A 345 -7.95 17.25 3.64
CA LEU A 345 -8.16 17.05 2.21
C LEU A 345 -7.18 17.87 1.36
N ILE A 346 -6.55 18.91 1.93
CA ILE A 346 -5.65 19.81 1.18
C ILE A 346 -4.51 19.04 0.50
N PRO A 347 -3.74 18.18 1.20
CA PRO A 347 -2.68 17.40 0.56
C PRO A 347 -3.18 16.49 -0.56
N LEU A 348 -4.37 15.88 -0.39
CA LEU A 348 -4.98 15.04 -1.41
C LEU A 348 -5.38 15.85 -2.65
N VAL A 349 -6.03 17.01 -2.45
CA VAL A 349 -6.44 17.91 -3.55
C VAL A 349 -5.22 18.43 -4.30
N VAL A 350 -4.14 18.81 -3.59
CA VAL A 350 -2.90 19.26 -4.23
C VAL A 350 -2.25 18.11 -5.02
N LEU A 351 -2.15 16.91 -4.44
CA LEU A 351 -1.61 15.74 -5.14
C LEU A 351 -2.38 15.44 -6.43
N VAL A 352 -3.72 15.45 -6.37
CA VAL A 352 -4.59 15.30 -7.53
C VAL A 352 -4.31 16.41 -8.54
N GLY A 353 -4.34 17.67 -8.12
CA GLY A 353 -4.10 18.82 -8.99
C GLY A 353 -2.75 18.74 -9.71
N LEU A 354 -1.69 18.31 -9.02
CA LEU A 354 -0.37 18.13 -9.61
C LEU A 354 -0.36 17.02 -10.66
N LEU A 355 -0.96 15.86 -10.38
CA LEU A 355 -1.09 14.76 -11.35
C LEU A 355 -1.83 15.22 -12.62
N PHE A 356 -2.96 15.92 -12.47
CA PHE A 356 -3.75 16.43 -13.59
C PHE A 356 -3.08 17.60 -14.33
N SER A 357 -2.12 18.29 -13.71
CA SER A 357 -1.28 19.30 -14.37
C SER A 357 -0.13 18.71 -15.19
N GLY A 358 -0.03 17.37 -15.28
CA GLY A 358 1.02 16.68 -16.03
C GLY A 358 2.32 16.47 -15.25
N ARG A 359 2.33 16.67 -13.93
CA ARG A 359 3.50 16.35 -13.10
C ARG A 359 3.62 14.84 -12.88
N THR A 360 4.86 14.37 -12.79
CA THR A 360 5.17 12.96 -12.55
C THR A 360 4.57 12.47 -11.22
N PRO A 361 4.16 11.19 -11.10
CA PRO A 361 3.72 10.61 -9.84
C PRO A 361 4.73 10.82 -8.71
N LEU A 362 6.03 10.61 -8.98
CA LEU A 362 7.10 10.83 -8.00
C LEU A 362 7.02 12.24 -7.39
N PHE A 363 7.01 13.28 -8.22
CA PHE A 363 6.89 14.67 -7.78
C PHE A 363 5.59 14.93 -7.00
N SER A 364 4.44 14.52 -7.54
CA SER A 364 3.13 14.74 -6.91
C SER A 364 3.01 14.03 -5.56
N GLY A 365 3.55 12.82 -5.46
CA GLY A 365 3.62 12.04 -4.22
C GLY A 365 4.52 12.68 -3.18
N THR A 366 5.72 13.15 -3.57
CA THR A 366 6.64 13.86 -2.67
C THR A 366 6.04 15.15 -2.12
N VAL A 367 5.43 15.98 -2.98
CA VAL A 367 4.77 17.22 -2.55
C VAL A 367 3.57 16.92 -1.65
N GLY A 368 2.75 15.93 -2.02
CA GLY A 368 1.63 15.48 -1.18
C GLY A 368 2.08 15.01 0.20
N LEU A 369 3.13 14.20 0.26
CA LEU A 369 3.72 13.72 1.52
C LEU A 369 4.25 14.88 2.37
N ALA A 370 5.01 15.81 1.77
CA ALA A 370 5.53 16.98 2.45
C ALA A 370 4.40 17.83 3.03
N LEU A 371 3.36 18.12 2.23
CA LEU A 371 2.19 18.87 2.68
C LEU A 371 1.44 18.15 3.80
N THR A 372 1.28 16.82 3.72
CA THR A 372 0.68 16.05 4.81
C THR A 372 1.50 16.19 6.10
N ALA A 373 2.83 16.06 6.03
CA ALA A 373 3.69 16.25 7.19
C ALA A 373 3.57 17.66 7.78
N ILE A 374 3.56 18.68 6.92
CA ILE A 374 3.37 20.08 7.30
C ILE A 374 2.00 20.30 7.95
N VAL A 375 0.93 19.70 7.42
CA VAL A 375 -0.43 19.79 7.97
C VAL A 375 -0.52 19.08 9.32
N ILE A 376 0.09 17.90 9.48
CA ILE A 376 0.10 17.19 10.76
C ILE A 376 0.86 18.00 11.83
N LEU A 377 2.08 18.44 11.52
CA LEU A 377 2.90 19.23 12.46
C LEU A 377 2.25 20.58 12.76
N GLY A 378 1.75 21.27 11.74
CA GLY A 378 1.06 22.54 11.88
C GLY A 378 -0.24 22.41 12.69
N SER A 379 -1.01 21.35 12.46
CA SER A 379 -2.23 21.08 13.24
C SER A 379 -1.91 20.81 14.71
N ALA A 380 -0.86 20.04 15.02
CA ALA A 380 -0.40 19.81 16.39
C ALA A 380 -0.04 21.11 17.13
N LEU A 381 0.55 22.09 16.42
CA LEU A 381 0.92 23.39 16.97
C LEU A 381 -0.27 24.35 17.15
N ILE A 382 -1.24 24.34 16.21
CA ILE A 382 -2.29 25.35 16.13
C ILE A 382 -3.62 24.91 16.76
N LEU A 383 -3.89 23.61 16.87
CA LEU A 383 -5.12 23.08 17.50
C LEU A 383 -5.26 23.45 18.99
N PRO A 384 -4.19 23.60 19.79
CA PRO A 384 -4.29 24.12 21.15
C PRO A 384 -4.73 25.60 21.23
N ILE A 385 -4.57 26.37 20.15
CA ILE A 385 -4.88 27.81 20.13
C ILE A 385 -6.36 28.01 19.79
N SER A 386 -7.13 28.66 20.67
CA SER A 386 -8.59 28.80 20.54
C SER A 386 -9.04 29.82 19.47
N SER A 387 -8.16 30.76 19.10
CA SER A 387 -8.49 31.84 18.16
C SER A 387 -8.51 31.35 16.71
N PHE A 388 -9.67 31.47 16.07
CA PHE A 388 -9.85 31.18 14.64
C PHE A 388 -9.00 32.09 13.74
N GLY A 389 -8.82 33.37 14.12
CA GLY A 389 -7.99 34.31 13.36
C GLY A 389 -6.52 33.92 13.36
N LEU A 390 -5.98 33.50 14.50
CA LEU A 390 -4.59 33.01 14.60
C LEU A 390 -4.39 31.71 13.83
N ARG A 391 -5.38 30.80 13.84
CA ARG A 391 -5.38 29.59 13.00
C ARG A 391 -5.28 29.95 11.52
N LEU A 392 -6.12 30.89 11.06
CA LEU A 392 -6.15 31.30 9.67
C LEU A 392 -4.82 31.95 9.23
N VAL A 393 -4.28 32.86 10.03
CA VAL A 393 -2.99 33.52 9.76
C VAL A 393 -1.84 32.50 9.72
N PHE A 394 -1.81 31.56 10.65
CA PHE A 394 -0.80 30.49 10.68
C PHE A 394 -0.83 29.65 9.39
N TRP A 395 -2.01 29.19 8.96
CA TRP A 395 -2.13 28.39 7.74
C TRP A 395 -1.79 29.19 6.47
N VAL A 396 -2.15 30.46 6.41
CA VAL A 396 -1.80 31.34 5.28
C VAL A 396 -0.29 31.59 5.23
N ALA A 397 0.34 31.90 6.37
CA ALA A 397 1.79 32.11 6.45
C ALA A 397 2.57 30.83 6.11
N LEU A 398 2.12 29.68 6.61
CA LEU A 398 2.70 28.38 6.30
C LEU A 398 2.56 28.06 4.81
N GLY A 399 1.39 28.33 4.20
CA GLY A 399 1.18 28.17 2.77
C GLY A 399 2.12 29.03 1.92
N ILE A 400 2.36 30.28 2.31
CA ILE A 400 3.30 31.19 1.62
C ILE A 400 4.75 30.68 1.76
N LEU A 401 5.14 30.21 2.95
CA LEU A 401 6.47 29.63 3.18
C LEU A 401 6.70 28.36 2.34
N CYS A 402 5.68 27.51 2.22
CA CYS A 402 5.75 26.30 1.42
C CYS A 402 5.71 26.55 -0.09
N ALA A 403 5.08 27.64 -0.54
CA ALA A 403 5.06 28.02 -1.96
C ALA A 403 6.39 28.59 -2.47
N GLY A 404 7.34 28.88 -1.58
CA GLY A 404 8.70 29.34 -1.93
C GLY A 404 9.69 28.23 -2.25
N PHE A 405 9.30 26.96 -2.06
CA PHE A 405 10.04 25.74 -2.41
C PHE A 405 9.33 25.03 -3.57
#